data_AF-A0A958VUF3-F1
#
_entry.id   AF-A0A958VUF3-F1
#
_cell.length_a   1.000
_cell.length_b   1.000
_cell.length_c   1.000
_cell.angle_alpha   90.00
_cell.angle_beta   90.00
_cell.angle_gamma   90.00
#
_symmetry.space_group_name_H-M   'P 1'
#
loop_
_entity.id
_entity.type
_entity.pdbx_description
1 polymer ?
#
loop_
_entity_poly.entity_id
_entity_poly.type
_entity_poly.pdbx_seq_one_letter_code
_entity_poly.pdbx_strand_id
1 'polypeptide(L)'
;MSKQSIALSIIRIAVAGNMLIHGIARIAIDGVNPFDTFLSTIGFPGYTAWVITFFEILAAVSIIINRWVVPLSILFCLELLTGIFLVHMQSGWFVVGAGRNGMEYSVLLVVGFVATIVANLKTKSVQ
;
A
#
# COMPACT_ATOMS: atom_id res chain seq x y z
N MET A 1 -1.35 -26.35 5.91
CA MET A 1 -0.53 -25.14 6.16
C MET A 1 -0.21 -25.07 7.63
N SER A 2 0.98 -24.58 8.01
CA SER A 2 1.29 -24.33 9.42
C SER A 2 0.46 -23.17 9.97
N LYS A 3 0.28 -23.11 11.30
CA LYS A 3 -0.42 -21.97 11.95
C LYS A 3 0.27 -20.63 11.61
N GLN A 4 1.60 -20.63 11.55
CA GLN A 4 2.39 -19.47 11.14
C GLN A 4 2.07 -19.03 9.70
N SER A 5 1.98 -19.98 8.76
CA SER A 5 1.65 -19.70 7.36
C SER A 5 0.24 -19.13 7.19
N ILE A 6 -0.73 -19.63 7.97
CA ILE A 6 -2.09 -19.08 8.00
C ILE A 6 -2.08 -17.65 8.54
N ALA A 7 -1.43 -17.40 9.68
CA ALA A 7 -1.35 -16.07 10.28
C ALA A 7 -0.72 -15.04 9.33
N LEU A 8 0.36 -15.39 8.64
CA LEU A 8 1.01 -14.52 7.65
C LEU A 8 0.14 -14.29 6.41
N SER A 9 -0.66 -15.30 6.01
CA SER A 9 -1.62 -15.13 4.91
C SER A 9 -2.74 -14.15 5.28
N ILE A 10 -3.20 -14.16 6.53
CA ILE A 10 -4.18 -13.20 7.04
C ILE A 10 -3.61 -11.78 6.94
N ILE A 11 -2.37 -11.55 7.40
CA ILE A 11 -1.71 -10.25 7.31
C ILE A 11 -1.61 -9.80 5.85
N ARG A 12 -1.12 -10.67 4.96
CA ARG A 12 -1.00 -10.38 3.53
C ARG A 12 -2.32 -9.94 2.92
N ILE A 13 -3.40 -10.68 3.19
CA ILE A 13 -4.73 -10.38 2.65
C ILE A 13 -5.26 -9.08 3.25
N ALA A 14 -5.03 -8.82 4.54
CA ALA A 14 -5.49 -7.59 5.19
C ALA A 14 -4.80 -6.34 4.61
N VAL A 15 -3.48 -6.33 4.49
CA VAL A 15 -2.77 -5.14 3.96
C VAL A 15 -3.05 -4.92 2.47
N ALA A 16 -3.10 -5.99 1.66
CA ALA A 16 -3.46 -5.88 0.25
C ALA A 16 -4.92 -5.46 0.08
N GLY A 17 -5.85 -6.06 0.85
CA GLY A 17 -7.26 -5.70 0.86
C GLY A 17 -7.48 -4.24 1.22
N ASN A 18 -6.67 -3.70 2.12
CA ASN A 18 -6.76 -2.29 2.44
C ASN A 18 -6.29 -1.37 1.29
N MET A 19 -5.21 -1.71 0.60
CA MET A 19 -4.80 -0.97 -0.61
C MET A 19 -5.83 -1.11 -1.74
N LEU A 20 -6.49 -2.26 -1.86
CA LEU A 20 -7.59 -2.46 -2.81
C LEU A 20 -8.75 -1.50 -2.52
N ILE A 21 -9.19 -1.42 -1.27
CA ILE A 21 -10.25 -0.51 -0.85
C ILE A 21 -9.83 0.94 -1.10
N HIS A 22 -8.58 1.30 -0.83
CA HIS A 22 -8.07 2.65 -1.05
C HIS A 22 -8.19 3.08 -2.53
N GLY A 23 -7.72 2.25 -3.45
CA GLY A 23 -7.85 2.52 -4.89
C GLY A 23 -9.31 2.57 -5.37
N ILE A 24 -10.15 1.62 -4.94
CA ILE A 24 -11.58 1.61 -5.28
C ILE A 24 -12.29 2.85 -4.74
N ALA A 25 -12.07 3.19 -3.47
CA ALA A 25 -12.68 4.35 -2.83
C ALA A 25 -12.28 5.64 -3.54
N ARG A 26 -11.01 5.78 -3.95
CA ARG A 26 -10.55 6.95 -4.71
C ARG A 26 -11.32 7.14 -6.02
N ILE A 27 -11.69 6.06 -6.71
CA ILE A 27 -12.58 6.14 -7.89
C ILE A 27 -14.01 6.47 -7.47
N ALA A 28 -14.56 5.75 -6.49
CA ALA A 28 -15.97 5.83 -6.12
C ALA A 28 -16.41 7.20 -5.59
N ILE A 29 -15.46 7.98 -5.04
CA ILE A 29 -15.72 9.33 -4.51
C ILE A 29 -15.21 10.45 -5.44
N ASP A 30 -14.91 10.14 -6.70
CA ASP A 30 -14.31 11.06 -7.69
C ASP A 30 -13.00 11.71 -7.21
N GLY A 31 -12.26 11.00 -6.35
CA GLY A 31 -11.03 11.47 -5.72
C GLY A 31 -9.78 11.41 -6.61
N VAL A 32 -9.84 10.76 -7.78
CA VAL A 32 -8.66 10.62 -8.65
C VAL A 32 -8.25 11.96 -9.27
N ASN A 33 -9.19 12.73 -9.83
CA ASN A 33 -8.87 14.00 -10.51
C ASN A 33 -8.35 15.09 -9.54
N PRO A 34 -8.92 15.28 -8.33
CA PRO A 34 -8.34 16.17 -7.34
C PRO A 34 -6.92 15.75 -6.92
N PHE A 35 -6.68 14.45 -6.75
CA PHE A 35 -5.35 13.96 -6.40
C PHE A 35 -4.34 14.17 -7.54
N ASP A 36 -4.75 13.95 -8.79
CA ASP A 36 -3.91 14.20 -9.97
C ASP A 36 -3.54 15.68 -10.11
N THR A 37 -4.50 16.56 -9.82
CA THR A 37 -4.27 18.01 -9.77
C THR A 37 -3.22 18.35 -8.73
N PHE A 38 -3.35 17.82 -7.50
CA PHE A 38 -2.34 18.01 -6.45
C PHE A 38 -0.96 17.51 -6.91
N LEU A 39 -0.85 16.29 -7.44
CA LEU A 39 0.42 15.73 -7.90
C LEU A 39 1.05 16.58 -9.02
N SER A 40 0.24 17.13 -9.92
CA SER A 40 0.70 18.02 -10.97
C SER A 40 1.30 19.33 -10.42
N THR A 41 0.76 19.88 -9.32
CA THR A 41 1.33 21.09 -8.68
C THR A 41 2.73 20.89 -8.11
N ILE A 42 3.09 19.65 -7.77
CA ILE A 42 4.40 19.29 -7.22
C ILE A 42 5.31 18.63 -8.27
N GLY A 43 4.95 18.70 -9.55
CA GLY A 43 5.82 18.35 -10.68
C GLY A 43 5.66 16.93 -11.25
N PHE A 44 4.67 16.15 -10.78
CA PHE A 44 4.36 14.89 -11.45
C PHE A 44 3.61 15.14 -12.77
N PRO A 45 3.74 14.24 -13.75
CA PRO A 45 2.87 14.28 -14.93
C PRO A 45 1.40 14.24 -14.52
N GLY A 46 0.52 14.88 -15.29
CA GLY A 46 -0.92 14.53 -15.25
C GLY A 46 -1.07 13.03 -15.48
N TYR A 47 -2.22 12.42 -15.18
CA TYR A 47 -2.49 10.97 -15.15
C TYR A 47 -1.76 10.15 -14.07
N THR A 48 -0.84 10.71 -13.29
CA THR A 48 -0.12 9.97 -12.24
C THR A 48 -1.05 9.36 -11.21
N ALA A 49 -2.11 10.07 -10.79
CA ALA A 49 -3.08 9.53 -9.84
C ALA A 49 -3.86 8.34 -10.41
N TRP A 50 -4.16 8.34 -11.71
CA TRP A 50 -4.78 7.19 -12.38
C TRP A 50 -3.84 5.99 -12.41
N VAL A 51 -2.56 6.20 -12.72
CA VAL A 51 -1.55 5.13 -12.70
C VAL A 51 -1.45 4.50 -11.32
N ILE A 52 -1.36 5.32 -10.27
CA ILE A 52 -1.32 4.84 -8.87
C ILE A 52 -2.60 4.05 -8.54
N THR A 53 -3.76 4.60 -8.88
CA THR A 53 -5.06 3.95 -8.58
C THR A 53 -5.22 2.60 -9.26
N PHE A 54 -4.85 2.47 -10.54
CA PHE A 54 -4.89 1.18 -11.24
C PHE A 54 -3.84 0.22 -10.68
N PHE A 55 -2.65 0.71 -10.34
CA PHE A 55 -1.63 -0.08 -9.68
C PHE A 55 -2.18 -0.67 -8.36
N GLU A 56 -2.74 0.16 -7.47
CA GLU A 56 -3.27 -0.28 -6.18
C GLU A 56 -4.29 -1.42 -6.35
N ILE A 57 -5.25 -1.28 -7.28
CA ILE A 57 -6.30 -2.28 -7.51
C ILE A 57 -5.70 -3.58 -8.06
N LEU A 58 -4.93 -3.50 -9.15
CA LEU A 58 -4.41 -4.69 -9.83
C LEU A 58 -3.36 -5.42 -8.99
N ALA A 59 -2.50 -4.68 -8.31
CA ALA A 59 -1.46 -5.24 -7.45
C ALA A 59 -2.07 -5.88 -6.20
N ALA A 60 -3.04 -5.23 -5.57
CA ALA A 60 -3.71 -5.79 -4.41
C ALA A 60 -4.45 -7.10 -4.74
N VAL A 61 -5.22 -7.13 -5.83
CA VAL A 61 -5.89 -8.37 -6.29
C VAL A 61 -4.85 -9.47 -6.54
N SER A 62 -3.75 -9.15 -7.22
CA SER A 62 -2.66 -10.10 -7.47
C SER A 62 -2.06 -10.66 -6.18
N ILE A 63 -1.79 -9.81 -5.17
CA ILE A 63 -1.26 -10.24 -3.87
C ILE A 63 -2.27 -11.12 -3.11
N ILE A 64 -3.56 -10.77 -3.15
CA ILE A 64 -4.64 -11.52 -2.49
C ILE A 64 -4.72 -12.95 -3.03
N ILE A 65 -4.64 -13.12 -4.37
CA ILE A 65 -4.61 -14.45 -5.02
C ILE A 65 -3.21 -15.10 -4.98
N ASN A 66 -2.29 -14.57 -4.16
CA ASN A 66 -0.94 -15.08 -3.93
C ASN A 66 -0.04 -15.08 -5.17
N ARG A 67 -0.19 -14.09 -6.06
CA ARG A 67 0.62 -13.89 -7.27
C ARG A 67 1.51 -12.66 -7.14
N TRP A 68 2.77 -12.79 -7.56
CA TRP A 68 3.77 -11.71 -7.57
C TRP A 68 3.90 -10.98 -6.21
N VAL A 69 3.70 -11.73 -5.12
CA VAL A 69 3.59 -11.17 -3.76
C VAL A 69 4.77 -10.28 -3.39
N VAL A 70 6.00 -10.78 -3.57
CA VAL A 70 7.23 -10.05 -3.19
C VAL A 70 7.39 -8.75 -3.99
N PRO A 71 7.49 -8.75 -5.33
CA PRO A 71 7.73 -7.50 -6.06
C PRO A 71 6.60 -6.48 -5.90
N LEU A 72 5.34 -6.90 -5.85
CA LEU A 72 4.22 -5.98 -5.67
C LEU A 72 4.16 -5.39 -4.25
N SER A 73 4.50 -6.17 -3.23
CA SER A 73 4.60 -5.66 -1.85
C SER A 73 5.73 -4.63 -1.72
N ILE A 74 6.85 -4.81 -2.44
CA ILE A 74 7.93 -3.81 -2.47
C ILE A 74 7.42 -2.51 -3.09
N LEU A 75 6.69 -2.59 -4.21
CA LEU A 75 6.12 -1.40 -4.85
C LEU A 75 5.11 -0.69 -3.95
N PHE A 76 4.26 -1.42 -3.22
CA PHE A 76 3.37 -0.83 -2.22
C PHE A 76 4.13 -0.14 -1.08
N CYS A 77 5.25 -0.71 -0.60
CA CYS A 77 6.09 -0.02 0.37
C CYS A 77 6.62 1.31 -0.17
N LEU A 78 7.09 1.34 -1.42
CA LEU A 78 7.60 2.57 -2.04
C LEU A 78 6.50 3.61 -2.22
N GLU A 79 5.32 3.19 -2.67
CA GLU A 79 4.13 4.04 -2.79
C GLU A 79 3.73 4.64 -1.44
N LEU A 80 3.58 3.81 -0.41
CA LEU A 80 3.19 4.24 0.94
C LEU A 80 4.21 5.20 1.55
N LEU A 81 5.51 4.89 1.43
CA LEU A 81 6.58 5.78 1.90
C LEU A 81 6.53 7.13 1.18
N THR A 82 6.29 7.13 -0.13
CA THR A 82 6.11 8.36 -0.91
C THR A 82 4.90 9.16 -0.42
N GLY A 83 3.76 8.50 -0.20
CA GLY A 83 2.56 9.13 0.37
C GLY A 83 2.81 9.72 1.77
N ILE A 84 3.62 9.05 2.61
CA ILE A 84 4.03 9.60 3.91
C ILE A 84 4.78 10.91 3.73
N PHE A 85 5.82 10.95 2.90
CA PHE A 85 6.63 12.16 2.72
C PHE A 85 5.85 13.30 2.06
N LEU A 86 5.00 13.00 1.08
CA LEU A 86 4.29 14.03 0.32
C LEU A 86 3.04 14.57 1.02
N VAL A 87 2.37 13.76 1.86
CA VAL A 87 1.03 14.08 2.37
C VAL A 87 0.89 13.92 3.88
N HIS A 88 1.28 12.78 4.43
CA HIS A 88 0.88 12.42 5.79
C HIS A 88 1.82 12.95 6.88
N MET A 89 3.12 13.06 6.61
CA MET A 89 4.11 13.47 7.61
C MET A 89 3.84 14.89 8.13
N GLN A 90 3.36 15.80 7.28
CA GLN A 90 2.99 17.16 7.63
C GLN A 90 1.81 17.21 8.62
N SER A 91 0.98 16.16 8.65
CA SER A 91 -0.17 16.03 9.56
C SER A 91 0.21 15.35 10.89
N GLY A 92 1.48 14.99 11.08
CA GLY A 92 1.99 14.33 12.28
C GLY A 92 1.75 12.82 12.29
N TRP A 93 1.71 12.23 13.49
CA TRP A 93 1.62 10.78 13.65
C TRP A 93 0.19 10.25 13.51
N PHE A 94 -0.77 10.83 14.24
CA PHE A 94 -2.06 10.19 14.51
C PHE A 94 -3.07 10.30 13.38
N VAL A 95 -3.78 9.20 13.12
CA VAL A 95 -4.91 9.15 12.18
C VAL A 95 -6.27 9.40 12.86
N VAL A 96 -6.36 9.20 14.17
CA VAL A 96 -7.58 9.42 14.98
C VAL A 96 -7.24 9.93 16.38
N GLY A 97 -8.13 10.71 16.99
CA GLY A 97 -7.98 11.22 18.35
C GLY A 97 -7.06 12.44 18.40
N ALA A 98 -5.78 12.24 18.72
CA ALA A 98 -4.78 13.30 18.85
C ALA A 98 -4.40 13.98 17.52
N GLY A 99 -4.92 13.50 16.39
CA GLY A 99 -4.71 14.05 15.07
C GLY A 99 -5.63 13.40 14.02
N ARG A 100 -5.44 13.80 12.76
CA ARG A 100 -6.10 13.23 11.58
C ARG A 100 -5.12 13.23 10.42
N ASN A 101 -5.29 12.31 9.48
CA ASN A 101 -4.49 12.24 8.26
C ASN A 101 -2.97 12.01 8.48
N GLY A 102 -2.55 11.65 9.70
CA GLY A 102 -1.16 11.35 10.03
C GLY A 102 -0.65 10.02 9.46
N MET A 103 0.62 9.71 9.73
CA MET A 103 1.35 8.59 9.11
C MET A 103 1.27 7.23 9.82
N GLU A 104 0.70 7.15 11.03
CA GLU A 104 0.62 5.93 11.86
C GLU A 104 0.12 4.71 11.07
N TYR A 105 -0.97 4.90 10.33
CA TYR A 105 -1.58 3.83 9.57
C TYR A 105 -0.72 3.39 8.37
N SER A 106 -0.13 4.33 7.65
CA SER A 106 0.79 4.03 6.54
C SER A 106 2.01 3.25 7.02
N VAL A 107 2.57 3.60 8.19
CA VAL A 107 3.69 2.85 8.79
C VAL A 107 3.28 1.41 9.10
N LEU A 108 2.09 1.20 9.66
CA LEU A 108 1.57 -0.15 9.92
C LEU A 108 1.44 -0.98 8.63
N LEU A 109 0.90 -0.38 7.55
CA LEU A 109 0.78 -1.05 6.25
C LEU A 109 2.14 -1.43 5.67
N VAL A 110 3.13 -0.52 5.74
CA VAL A 110 4.52 -0.81 5.31
C VAL A 110 5.08 -2.01 6.06
N VAL A 111 4.93 -2.06 7.39
CA VAL A 111 5.40 -3.21 8.19
C VAL A 111 4.69 -4.51 7.78
N GLY A 112 3.39 -4.47 7.51
CA GLY A 112 2.65 -5.66 7.06
C GLY A 112 3.07 -6.14 5.66
N PHE A 113 3.40 -5.23 4.74
CA PHE A 113 3.99 -5.58 3.45
C PHE A 113 5.43 -6.12 3.60
N VAL A 114 6.24 -5.57 4.51
CA VAL A 114 7.57 -6.13 4.85
C VAL A 114 7.45 -7.55 5.39
N ALA A 115 6.51 -7.81 6.31
CA ALA A 115 6.24 -9.16 6.81
C ALA A 115 5.83 -10.11 5.67
N THR A 116 5.01 -9.62 4.75
CA THR A 116 4.60 -10.36 3.54
C THR A 116 5.79 -10.68 2.64
N ILE A 117 6.71 -9.74 2.43
CA ILE A 117 7.94 -9.94 1.66
C ILE A 117 8.79 -11.03 2.32
N VAL A 118 9.14 -10.86 3.60
CA VAL A 118 10.00 -11.79 4.34
C VAL A 118 9.43 -13.21 4.33
N ALA A 119 8.13 -13.36 4.52
CA ALA A 119 7.45 -14.65 4.50
C ALA A 119 7.48 -15.36 3.13
N ASN A 120 7.72 -14.64 2.04
CA ASN A 120 7.66 -15.16 0.66
C ASN A 120 9.01 -15.08 -0.08
N LEU A 121 10.09 -14.64 0.58
CA LEU A 121 11.43 -14.74 0.04
C LEU A 121 11.84 -16.22 -0.06
N LYS A 122 12.31 -16.62 -1.23
CA LYS A 122 12.90 -17.96 -1.40
C LYS A 122 14.21 -18.00 -0.64
N THR A 123 14.28 -18.77 0.44
CA THR A 123 15.56 -19.13 1.04
C THR A 123 16.27 -20.10 0.10
N LYS A 124 17.51 -19.79 -0.32
CA LYS A 124 18.37 -20.80 -0.92
C LYS A 124 18.62 -21.87 0.14
N SER A 125 18.24 -23.12 -0.14
CA SER A 125 18.73 -24.24 0.66
C SER A 125 20.24 -24.31 0.46
N VAL A 126 21.01 -24.11 1.53
CA VAL A 126 22.42 -24.52 1.54
C VAL A 126 22.38 -26.05 1.49
N GLN A 127 22.78 -26.63 0.37
CA GLN A 127 23.08 -28.06 0.25
C GLN A 127 24.45 -28.31 0.86
#